data_AF-A0AAU3WRP3-F1
#
_entry.id   AF-A0AAU3WRP3-F1
#
_cell.length_a   1.000
_cell.length_b   1.000
_cell.length_c   1.000
_cell.angle_alpha   90.00
_cell.angle_beta   90.00
_cell.angle_gamma   90.00
#
_symmetry.space_group_name_H-M   'P 1'
#
loop_
_entity.id
_entity.type
_entity.pdbx_description
1 polymer ?
#
loop_
_entity_poly.entity_id
_entity_poly.type
_entity_poly.pdbx_seq_one_letter_code
_entity_poly.pdbx_strand_id
1 'polypeptide(L)'
;MNYLEAVANRIRTQIPPASLPQVNGENLCNLYASLVFIKGVDATASDVHDIWATWQVEQDAYHPDLIPYDQLTFDVQQRYSPIVLIVREEGEMLSSSNRVASALTPYGPPATQEDRDRLFELYRIMVQSSESLVSRRQGVNTFFITVNGAIIAALGFFIKAGGAEKRFRLLVSC
;
A
#
# COMPACT_ATOMS: atom_id res chain seq x y z
N MET A 1 -10.21 -19.90 -11.03
CA MET A 1 -9.94 -18.70 -10.23
C MET A 1 -10.49 -17.48 -10.94
N ASN A 2 -11.71 -17.09 -10.60
CA ASN A 2 -12.31 -15.82 -11.02
C ASN A 2 -12.01 -14.70 -10.01
N TYR A 3 -12.43 -13.47 -10.31
CA TYR A 3 -12.12 -12.30 -9.47
C TYR A 3 -12.77 -12.35 -8.07
N LEU A 4 -13.96 -12.95 -7.93
CA LEU A 4 -14.61 -13.17 -6.63
C LEU A 4 -13.88 -14.23 -5.81
N GLU A 5 -13.51 -15.34 -6.43
CA GLU A 5 -12.73 -16.41 -5.79
C GLU A 5 -11.37 -15.90 -5.29
N ALA A 6 -10.75 -14.96 -6.01
CA ALA A 6 -9.50 -14.35 -5.58
C ALA A 6 -9.66 -13.52 -4.29
N VAL A 7 -10.74 -12.73 -4.17
CA VAL A 7 -11.05 -11.97 -2.95
C VAL A 7 -11.47 -12.90 -1.82
N ALA A 8 -12.34 -13.87 -2.09
CA ALA A 8 -12.82 -14.85 -1.11
C ALA A 8 -11.65 -15.63 -0.48
N ASN A 9 -10.65 -16.01 -1.27
CA ASN A 9 -9.46 -16.67 -0.75
C ASN A 9 -8.64 -15.77 0.19
N ARG A 10 -8.52 -14.47 -0.10
CA ARG A 10 -7.82 -13.54 0.81
C ARG A 10 -8.57 -13.34 2.11
N ILE A 11 -9.90 -13.19 2.05
CA ILE A 11 -10.76 -13.15 3.24
C ILE A 11 -10.56 -14.42 4.07
N ARG A 12 -10.60 -15.60 3.43
CA ARG A 12 -10.43 -16.90 4.08
C ARG A 12 -9.09 -17.02 4.81
N THR A 13 -8.01 -16.48 4.26
CA THR A 13 -6.68 -16.52 4.91
C THR A 13 -6.57 -15.64 6.15
N GLN A 14 -7.46 -14.65 6.31
CA GLN A 14 -7.45 -13.72 7.44
C GLN A 14 -8.38 -14.16 8.58
N ILE A 15 -9.42 -14.95 8.27
CA ILE A 15 -10.32 -15.49 9.29
C ILE A 15 -9.65 -16.69 9.99
N PRO A 16 -9.60 -16.72 11.33
CA PRO A 16 -9.10 -17.88 12.05
C PRO A 16 -9.85 -19.16 11.64
N PRO A 17 -9.17 -20.28 11.36
CA PRO A 17 -9.83 -21.51 10.89
C PRO A 17 -10.92 -22.03 11.85
N ALA A 18 -10.75 -21.80 13.16
CA ALA A 18 -11.73 -22.17 14.19
C ALA A 18 -13.02 -21.34 14.16
N SER A 19 -13.02 -20.20 13.48
CA SER A 19 -14.17 -19.30 13.34
C SER A 19 -14.93 -19.52 12.04
N LEU A 20 -14.39 -20.30 11.11
CA LEU A 20 -15.09 -20.69 9.89
C LEU A 20 -15.92 -21.96 10.14
N PRO A 21 -17.15 -22.03 9.59
CA PRO A 21 -17.91 -23.27 9.57
C PRO A 21 -17.13 -24.39 8.87
N GLN A 22 -17.09 -25.57 9.47
CA GLN A 22 -16.37 -26.73 8.91
C GLN A 22 -17.03 -27.26 7.62
N VAL A 23 -18.34 -27.02 7.46
CA VAL A 23 -19.11 -27.43 6.28
C VAL A 23 -19.39 -26.18 5.45
N ASN A 24 -19.05 -26.24 4.16
CA ASN A 24 -19.35 -25.19 3.17
C ASN A 24 -18.93 -23.75 3.55
N GLY A 25 -17.95 -23.58 4.46
CA GLY A 25 -17.44 -22.26 4.86
C GLY A 25 -16.80 -21.48 3.72
N GLU A 26 -16.37 -22.15 2.65
CA GLU A 26 -15.87 -21.52 1.42
C GLU A 26 -16.96 -20.69 0.71
N ASN A 27 -18.21 -21.17 0.72
CA ASN A 27 -19.34 -20.45 0.12
C ASN A 27 -19.65 -19.16 0.89
N LEU A 28 -19.50 -19.17 2.21
CA LEU A 28 -19.66 -17.97 3.04
C LEU A 28 -18.60 -16.91 2.67
N CYS A 29 -17.35 -17.31 2.46
CA CYS A 29 -16.30 -16.39 2.01
C CYS A 29 -16.59 -15.79 0.62
N ASN A 30 -17.21 -16.56 -0.30
CA ASN A 30 -17.63 -16.05 -1.60
C ASN A 30 -18.74 -14.98 -1.47
N LEU A 31 -19.65 -15.15 -0.51
CA LEU A 31 -20.67 -14.13 -0.24
C LEU A 31 -20.08 -12.89 0.43
N TYR A 32 -19.11 -13.03 1.34
CA TYR A 32 -18.39 -11.87 1.87
C TYR A 32 -17.58 -11.16 0.78
N ALA A 33 -17.02 -11.88 -0.18
CA ALA A 33 -16.36 -11.27 -1.33
C ALA A 33 -17.32 -10.40 -2.16
N SER A 34 -18.60 -10.77 -2.29
CA SER A 34 -19.59 -9.92 -2.96
C SER A 34 -19.85 -8.62 -2.18
N LEU A 35 -19.91 -8.69 -0.85
CA LEU A 35 -20.05 -7.52 0.01
C LEU A 35 -18.89 -6.53 -0.15
N VAL A 36 -17.66 -7.03 -0.34
CA VAL A 36 -16.49 -6.18 -0.65
C VAL A 36 -16.72 -5.35 -1.92
N PHE A 37 -17.31 -5.92 -2.97
CA PHE A 37 -17.57 -5.19 -4.22
C PHE A 37 -18.77 -4.24 -4.14
N ILE A 38 -19.77 -4.57 -3.33
CA ILE A 38 -21.01 -3.77 -3.22
C ILE A 38 -20.80 -2.57 -2.28
N LYS A 39 -20.20 -2.80 -1.11
CA LYS A 39 -20.05 -1.77 -0.05
C LYS A 39 -18.61 -1.50 0.35
N GLY A 40 -17.72 -2.49 0.27
CA GLY A 40 -16.29 -2.32 0.59
C GLY A 40 -16.07 -1.64 1.95
N VAL A 41 -15.45 -0.44 1.92
CA VAL A 41 -15.16 0.37 3.12
C VAL A 41 -16.40 0.79 3.92
N ASP A 42 -17.56 0.83 3.28
CA ASP A 42 -18.85 1.21 3.90
C ASP A 42 -19.62 0.00 4.46
N ALA A 43 -19.05 -1.20 4.40
CA ALA A 43 -19.66 -2.39 4.98
C ALA A 43 -19.84 -2.23 6.50
N THR A 44 -20.97 -2.67 7.03
CA THR A 44 -21.31 -2.61 8.46
C THR A 44 -21.46 -4.01 9.02
N ALA A 45 -21.52 -4.13 10.35
CA ALA A 45 -21.77 -5.41 11.00
C ALA A 45 -23.15 -5.99 10.64
N SER A 46 -24.15 -5.13 10.40
CA SER A 46 -25.46 -5.55 9.88
C SER A 46 -25.33 -6.19 8.50
N ASP A 47 -24.55 -5.61 7.58
CA ASP A 47 -24.39 -6.19 6.24
C ASP A 47 -23.69 -7.55 6.29
N VAL A 48 -22.67 -7.69 7.15
CA VAL A 48 -21.99 -8.98 7.36
C VAL A 48 -22.96 -10.01 7.93
N HIS A 49 -23.82 -9.60 8.87
CA HIS A 49 -24.85 -10.46 9.42
C HIS A 49 -25.87 -10.89 8.37
N ASP A 50 -26.36 -10.00 7.51
CA ASP A 50 -27.30 -10.34 6.44
C ASP A 50 -26.70 -11.34 5.44
N ILE A 51 -25.43 -11.18 5.11
CA ILE A 51 -24.68 -12.12 4.27
C ILE A 51 -24.54 -13.49 4.96
N TRP A 52 -24.18 -13.51 6.25
CA TRP A 52 -24.09 -14.74 7.02
C TRP A 52 -25.46 -15.43 7.13
N ALA A 53 -26.54 -14.68 7.38
CA ALA A 53 -27.89 -15.20 7.48
C ALA A 53 -28.33 -15.84 6.15
N THR A 54 -28.01 -15.21 5.02
CA THR A 54 -28.26 -15.76 3.68
C THR A 54 -27.62 -17.14 3.51
N TRP A 55 -26.38 -17.31 3.96
CA TRP A 55 -25.71 -18.61 3.95
C TRP A 55 -26.29 -19.59 4.98
N GLN A 56 -26.60 -19.11 6.18
CA GLN A 56 -27.05 -19.94 7.31
C GLN A 56 -28.42 -20.55 7.05
N VAL A 57 -29.32 -19.86 6.35
CA VAL A 57 -30.65 -20.39 5.97
C VAL A 57 -30.53 -21.68 5.14
N GLU A 58 -29.50 -21.80 4.30
CA GLU A 58 -29.25 -23.02 3.53
C GLU A 58 -28.71 -24.18 4.38
N GLN A 59 -28.09 -23.88 5.52
CA GLN A 59 -27.52 -24.89 6.42
C GLN A 59 -28.52 -25.33 7.49
N ASP A 60 -29.12 -24.36 8.19
CA ASP A 60 -30.14 -24.55 9.21
C ASP A 60 -31.03 -23.30 9.28
N ALA A 61 -32.22 -23.41 8.69
CA ALA A 61 -33.22 -22.35 8.62
C ALA A 61 -33.85 -22.00 9.96
N TYR A 62 -33.62 -22.78 11.02
CA TYR A 62 -34.17 -22.54 12.36
C TYR A 62 -33.12 -22.05 13.36
N HIS A 63 -31.93 -21.69 12.88
CA HIS A 63 -30.86 -21.19 13.74
C HIS A 63 -31.34 -19.94 14.53
N PRO A 64 -31.13 -19.89 15.87
CA PRO A 64 -31.73 -18.85 16.73
C PRO A 64 -31.28 -17.43 16.39
N ASP A 65 -30.08 -17.28 15.82
CA ASP A 65 -29.55 -15.99 15.40
C ASP A 65 -30.05 -15.54 14.01
N LEU A 66 -30.99 -16.25 13.37
CA LEU A 66 -31.68 -15.80 12.15
C LEU A 66 -32.78 -14.77 12.47
N ILE A 67 -32.36 -13.65 13.07
CA ILE A 67 -33.18 -12.50 13.43
C ILE A 67 -32.46 -11.22 13.00
N PRO A 68 -33.15 -10.08 12.82
CA PRO A 68 -32.49 -8.82 12.48
C PRO A 68 -31.31 -8.48 13.41
N TYR A 69 -30.24 -7.91 12.84
CA TYR A 69 -28.98 -7.65 13.57
C TYR A 69 -29.18 -6.84 14.87
N ASP A 70 -30.08 -5.87 14.84
CA ASP A 70 -30.41 -5.01 15.99
C ASP A 70 -31.13 -5.75 17.13
N GLN A 71 -31.65 -6.95 16.87
CA GLN A 71 -32.30 -7.82 17.86
C GLN A 71 -31.33 -8.86 18.46
N LEU A 72 -30.11 -8.97 17.93
CA LEU A 72 -29.07 -9.82 18.50
C LEU A 72 -28.58 -9.27 19.85
N THR A 73 -28.10 -10.16 20.71
CA THR A 73 -27.42 -9.73 21.94
C THR A 73 -26.11 -9.03 21.59
N PHE A 74 -25.69 -8.10 22.46
CA PHE A 74 -24.45 -7.35 22.27
C PHE A 74 -23.22 -8.26 22.11
N ASP A 75 -23.17 -9.37 22.85
CA ASP A 75 -22.08 -10.35 22.75
C ASP A 75 -22.04 -11.05 21.39
N VAL A 76 -23.18 -11.27 20.76
CA VAL A 76 -23.26 -11.84 19.40
C VAL A 76 -22.89 -10.78 18.37
N GLN A 77 -23.37 -9.55 18.52
CA GLN A 77 -23.03 -8.42 17.66
C GLN A 77 -21.51 -8.17 17.59
N GLN A 78 -20.80 -8.28 18.72
CA GLN A 78 -19.33 -8.09 18.75
C GLN A 78 -18.55 -9.11 17.91
N ARG A 79 -19.10 -10.32 17.71
CA ARG A 79 -18.42 -11.38 16.93
C ARG A 79 -18.26 -11.02 15.46
N TYR A 80 -19.08 -10.09 14.94
CA TYR A 80 -19.00 -9.64 13.56
C TYR A 80 -17.92 -8.58 13.32
N SER A 81 -17.41 -7.92 14.38
CA SER A 81 -16.41 -6.86 14.24
C SER A 81 -15.15 -7.28 13.48
N PRO A 82 -14.54 -8.47 13.73
CA PRO A 82 -13.36 -8.89 12.98
C PRO A 82 -13.62 -9.08 11.49
N ILE A 83 -14.79 -9.61 11.11
CA ILE A 83 -15.15 -9.85 9.70
C ILE A 83 -15.40 -8.52 8.97
N VAL A 84 -16.05 -7.56 9.63
CA VAL A 84 -16.24 -6.21 9.08
C VAL A 84 -14.91 -5.56 8.75
N LEU A 85 -13.92 -5.67 9.64
CA LEU A 85 -12.58 -5.12 9.41
C LEU A 85 -11.94 -5.75 8.16
N ILE A 86 -11.97 -7.07 8.04
CA ILE A 86 -11.42 -7.79 6.87
C ILE A 86 -12.10 -7.33 5.57
N VAL A 87 -13.43 -7.23 5.55
CA VAL A 87 -14.18 -6.77 4.36
C VAL A 87 -13.81 -5.34 3.98
N ARG A 88 -13.68 -4.44 4.96
CA ARG A 88 -13.30 -3.04 4.72
C ARG A 88 -11.86 -2.92 4.22
N GLU A 89 -10.92 -3.66 4.82
CA GLU A 89 -9.52 -3.68 4.40
C GLU A 89 -9.38 -4.19 2.96
N GLU A 90 -10.09 -5.26 2.60
CA GLU A 90 -10.12 -5.76 1.22
C GLU A 90 -10.76 -4.73 0.26
N GLY A 91 -11.83 -4.06 0.67
CA GLY A 91 -12.44 -2.97 -0.09
C GLY A 91 -11.48 -1.81 -0.29
N GLU A 92 -10.73 -1.43 0.74
CA GLU A 92 -9.71 -0.39 0.67
C GLU A 92 -8.56 -0.79 -0.26
N MET A 93 -8.08 -2.04 -0.19
CA MET A 93 -7.06 -2.56 -1.11
C MET A 93 -7.52 -2.51 -2.57
N LEU A 94 -8.76 -2.92 -2.85
CA LEU A 94 -9.31 -2.83 -4.21
C LEU A 94 -9.45 -1.37 -4.66
N SER A 95 -9.90 -0.49 -3.77
CA SER A 95 -10.03 0.94 -4.06
C SER A 95 -8.68 1.61 -4.31
N SER A 96 -7.64 1.29 -3.53
CA SER A 96 -6.30 1.88 -3.65
C SER A 96 -5.60 1.40 -4.91
N SER A 97 -5.73 0.11 -5.25
CA SER A 97 -5.30 -0.43 -6.54
C SER A 97 -5.99 0.31 -7.70
N ASN A 98 -7.29 0.57 -7.57
CA ASN A 98 -8.04 1.36 -8.55
C ASN A 98 -7.61 2.85 -8.58
N ARG A 99 -7.22 3.45 -7.46
CA ARG A 99 -6.70 4.84 -7.42
C ARG A 99 -5.38 4.98 -8.16
N VAL A 100 -4.46 4.02 -8.01
CA VAL A 100 -3.21 4.01 -8.77
C VAL A 100 -3.51 3.77 -10.26
N ALA A 101 -4.38 2.81 -10.57
CA ALA A 101 -4.78 2.53 -11.94
C ALA A 101 -5.44 3.74 -12.61
N SER A 102 -6.35 4.44 -11.94
CA SER A 102 -7.01 5.65 -12.45
C SER A 102 -6.08 6.86 -12.53
N ALA A 103 -5.09 6.99 -11.63
CA ALA A 103 -4.07 8.02 -11.75
C ALA A 103 -3.15 7.79 -12.96
N LEU A 104 -2.78 6.53 -13.24
CA LEU A 104 -1.97 6.16 -14.39
C LEU A 104 -2.76 6.16 -15.71
N THR A 105 -4.05 5.86 -15.63
CA THR A 105 -4.96 5.74 -16.77
C THR A 105 -6.23 6.54 -16.53
N PRO A 106 -6.15 7.89 -16.57
CA PRO A 106 -7.30 8.76 -16.28
C PRO A 106 -8.47 8.58 -17.27
N TYR A 107 -8.20 7.98 -18.43
CA TYR A 107 -9.21 7.63 -19.44
C TYR A 107 -9.57 6.14 -19.45
N GLY A 108 -9.18 5.41 -18.40
CA GLY A 108 -9.38 3.97 -18.27
C GLY A 108 -8.24 3.13 -18.84
N PRO A 109 -8.19 1.83 -18.49
CA PRO A 109 -7.10 0.94 -18.87
C PRO A 109 -7.01 0.79 -20.41
N PRO A 110 -5.80 0.63 -20.95
CA PRO A 110 -5.60 0.46 -22.39
C PRO A 110 -6.31 -0.82 -22.88
N ALA A 111 -7.31 -0.63 -23.74
CA ALA A 111 -8.16 -1.70 -24.24
C ALA A 111 -7.44 -2.56 -25.30
N THR A 112 -6.52 -1.96 -26.06
CA THR A 112 -5.78 -2.62 -27.14
C THR A 112 -4.31 -2.82 -26.78
N GLN A 113 -3.63 -3.71 -27.51
CA GLN A 113 -2.19 -3.90 -27.36
C GLN A 113 -1.41 -2.65 -27.76
N GLU A 114 -1.87 -1.93 -28.80
CA GLU A 114 -1.25 -0.69 -29.25
C GLU A 114 -1.30 0.41 -28.17
N ASP A 115 -2.43 0.51 -27.45
CA ASP A 115 -2.55 1.47 -26.34
C ASP A 115 -1.60 1.13 -25.18
N ARG A 116 -1.35 -0.16 -24.94
CA ARG A 116 -0.37 -0.62 -23.93
C ARG A 116 1.04 -0.21 -24.34
N ASP A 117 1.40 -0.43 -25.60
CA ASP A 117 2.71 -0.09 -26.13
C ASP A 117 2.96 1.43 -26.05
N ARG A 118 1.95 2.25 -26.40
CA ARG A 118 2.00 3.71 -26.22
C ARG A 118 2.15 4.14 -24.76
N LEU A 119 1.43 3.50 -23.84
CA LEU A 119 1.55 3.78 -22.40
C LEU A 119 2.97 3.49 -21.91
N PHE A 120 3.56 2.37 -22.32
CA PHE A 120 4.95 2.03 -22.01
C PHE A 120 5.94 3.00 -22.62
N GLU A 121 5.70 3.47 -23.84
CA GLU A 121 6.53 4.49 -24.49
C GLU A 121 6.48 5.82 -23.72
N LEU A 122 5.30 6.29 -23.33
CA LEU A 122 5.13 7.49 -22.50
C LEU A 122 5.85 7.36 -21.15
N TYR A 123 5.69 6.22 -20.48
CA TYR A 123 6.41 5.92 -19.24
C TYR A 123 7.93 5.98 -19.45
N ARG A 124 8.43 5.36 -20.52
CA ARG A 124 9.86 5.34 -20.85
C ARG A 124 10.40 6.75 -21.08
N ILE A 125 9.69 7.58 -21.83
CA ILE A 125 10.06 8.99 -22.07
C ILE A 125 10.15 9.75 -20.74
N MET A 126 9.17 9.58 -19.85
CA MET A 126 9.14 10.24 -18.54
C MET A 126 10.32 9.80 -17.63
N VAL A 127 10.61 8.50 -17.57
CA VAL A 127 11.73 7.96 -16.80
C VAL A 127 13.06 8.46 -17.35
N GLN A 128 13.26 8.38 -18.67
CA GLN A 128 14.49 8.87 -19.31
C GLN A 128 14.72 10.36 -19.09
N SER A 129 13.65 11.17 -19.15
CA SER A 129 13.73 12.60 -18.81
C SER A 129 14.17 12.80 -17.37
N SER A 130 13.59 12.07 -16.42
CA SER A 130 13.93 12.14 -15.01
C SER A 130 15.38 11.75 -14.72
N GLU A 131 15.85 10.64 -15.30
CA GLU A 131 17.25 10.20 -15.18
C GLU A 131 18.23 11.24 -15.75
N SER A 132 17.92 11.82 -16.91
CA SER A 132 18.75 12.86 -17.53
C SER A 132 18.86 14.12 -16.67
N LEU A 133 17.75 14.52 -16.03
CA LEU A 133 17.72 15.68 -15.13
C LEU A 133 18.52 15.41 -13.85
N VAL A 134 18.40 14.21 -13.26
CA VAL A 134 19.16 13.81 -12.08
C VAL A 134 20.66 13.76 -12.41
N SER A 135 21.04 13.14 -13.52
CA SER A 135 22.44 13.04 -13.96
C SER A 135 23.08 14.42 -14.12
N ARG A 136 22.35 15.38 -14.74
CA ARG A 136 22.82 16.75 -14.90
C ARG A 136 23.04 17.45 -13.55
N ARG A 137 22.15 17.27 -12.58
CA ARG A 137 22.29 17.87 -11.24
C ARG A 137 23.41 17.23 -10.42
N GLN A 138 23.54 15.91 -10.47
CA GLN A 138 24.59 15.19 -9.75
C GLN A 138 25.99 15.54 -10.26
N GLY A 139 26.16 15.66 -11.59
CA GLY A 139 27.45 16.07 -12.17
C GLY A 139 27.88 17.46 -11.68
N VAL A 140 26.95 18.43 -11.71
CA VAL A 140 27.22 19.81 -11.27
C VAL A 140 27.49 19.88 -9.77
N ASN A 141 26.65 19.26 -8.93
CA ASN A 141 26.85 19.27 -7.48
C ASN A 141 28.17 18.60 -7.08
N THR A 142 28.50 17.46 -7.70
CA THR A 142 29.75 16.75 -7.43
C THR A 142 30.96 17.61 -7.79
N PHE A 143 30.94 18.26 -8.97
CA PHE A 143 32.02 19.16 -9.38
C PHE A 143 32.26 20.29 -8.36
N PHE A 144 31.19 20.98 -7.93
CA PHE A 144 31.31 22.07 -6.96
C PHE A 144 31.78 21.59 -5.58
N ILE A 145 31.31 20.43 -5.11
CA ILE A 145 31.78 19.84 -3.84
C ILE A 145 33.28 19.53 -3.93
N THR A 146 33.77 18.95 -5.03
CA THR A 146 35.18 18.63 -5.21
C THR A 146 36.07 19.88 -5.28
N VAL A 147 35.68 20.88 -6.07
CA VAL A 147 36.46 22.13 -6.21
C VAL A 147 36.52 22.89 -4.89
N ASN A 148 35.37 23.07 -4.23
CA ASN A 148 35.33 23.76 -2.94
C ASN A 148 36.11 22.99 -1.87
N GLY A 149 36.00 21.65 -1.85
CA GLY A 149 36.80 20.79 -0.97
C GLY A 149 38.31 20.97 -1.18
N ALA A 150 38.76 21.05 -2.43
CA ALA A 150 40.17 21.27 -2.77
C ALA A 150 40.68 22.66 -2.32
N ILE A 151 39.87 23.71 -2.51
CA ILE A 151 40.22 25.07 -2.08
C ILE A 151 40.34 25.13 -0.55
N ILE A 152 39.38 24.56 0.18
CA ILE A 152 39.40 24.50 1.64
C ILE A 152 40.63 23.72 2.13
N ALA A 153 40.94 22.58 1.51
CA ALA A 153 42.13 21.79 1.84
C ALA A 153 43.43 22.57 1.62
N ALA A 154 43.55 23.27 0.48
CA ALA A 154 44.71 24.10 0.17
C ALA A 154 44.88 25.24 1.19
N LEU A 155 43.81 25.98 1.51
CA LEU A 155 43.83 27.03 2.52
C LEU A 155 44.22 26.48 3.91
N GLY A 156 43.70 25.32 4.30
CA GLY A 156 44.08 24.66 5.54
C GLY A 156 45.57 24.33 5.63
N PHE A 157 46.16 23.87 4.52
CA PHE A 157 47.60 23.61 4.44
C PHE A 157 48.43 24.89 4.58
N PHE A 158 48.04 25.98 3.90
CA PHE A 158 48.73 27.27 3.99
C PHE A 158 48.65 27.88 5.40
N ILE A 159 47.48 27.82 6.07
CA ILE A 159 47.33 28.30 7.46
C ILE A 159 48.23 27.49 8.41
N LYS A 160 48.28 26.17 8.24
CA LYS A 160 49.14 25.29 9.06
C LYS A 160 50.63 25.58 8.84
N ALA A 161 51.06 25.80 7.60
CA ALA A 161 52.45 26.12 7.27
C ALA A 161 52.90 27.48 7.83
N GLY A 162 52.08 28.54 7.68
CA GLY A 162 52.38 29.86 8.24
C GLY A 162 52.31 29.92 9.78
N GLY A 163 51.49 29.07 10.40
CA GLY A 163 51.46 28.89 11.85
C GLY A 163 52.68 28.16 12.41
N ALA A 164 53.25 27.21 11.66
CA ALA A 164 54.48 26.51 12.04
C ALA A 164 55.68 27.46 12.03
N GLU A 165 55.76 28.36 11.05
CA GLU A 165 56.81 29.38 10.95
C GLU A 165 56.78 30.36 12.16
N LYS A 166 55.59 30.81 12.56
CA LYS A 166 55.43 31.70 13.73
C LYS A 166 55.75 31.01 15.06
N ARG A 167 55.43 29.72 15.22
CA ARG A 167 55.78 28.95 16.43
C ARG A 167 57.28 28.64 16.54
N PHE A 168 57.96 28.41 15.41
CA PHE A 168 59.40 28.17 15.39
C PHE A 168 60.18 29.45 15.77
N ARG A 169 59.76 30.62 15.29
CA ARG A 169 60.39 31.90 15.66
C ARG A 169 60.26 32.25 17.16
N LEU A 170 59.18 31.82 17.81
CA LEU A 170 58.94 32.10 19.23
C LEU A 170 59.74 31.19 20.18
N LEU A 171 60.18 30.01 19.72
CA LEU A 171 61.02 29.08 20.48
C LEU A 171 62.53 29.34 20.36
N VAL A 172 62.96 30.09 19.34
CA VAL A 172 64.38 30.42 19.08
C VAL A 172 64.77 31.80 19.66
N SER A 173 63.84 32.51 20.33
CA SER A 173 64.09 33.80 20.99
C SER A 173 63.97 33.78 22.52
N CYS A 174 64.03 32.60 23.15
CA CYS A 174 64.25 32.44 24.59
C CYS A 174 65.66 31.92 24.84
#